data_AF-A0A4U7EM65-F1
#
_entry.id   AF-A0A4U7EM65-F1
#
_cell.length_a   1.000
_cell.length_b   1.000
_cell.length_c   1.000
_cell.angle_alpha   90.00
_cell.angle_beta   90.00
_cell.angle_gamma   90.00
#
_symmetry.space_group_name_H-M   'P 1'
#
loop_
_entity.id
_entity.type
_entity.pdbx_description
1 polymer ?
#
loop_
_entity_poly.entity_id
_entity_poly.type
_entity_poly.pdbx_seq_one_letter_code
_entity_poly.pdbx_strand_id
1 'polypeptide(L)'
;MLVSVAVDDETAGFRANATKTNSLVDRLKAITLPDPDDTANDLRRYVETKERADELDAKIEETDRLIDEIVYDLYDLTDEEIAIVEEAVAE
;
A
#
# COMPACT_ATOMS: atom_id res chain seq x y z
N MET A 1 -50.59 -14.02 -21.08
CA MET A 1 -49.51 -14.86 -21.61
C MET A 1 -48.30 -14.65 -20.72
N LEU A 2 -47.96 -15.67 -19.94
CA LEU A 2 -46.86 -15.69 -18.98
C LEU A 2 -45.53 -15.76 -19.72
N VAL A 3 -44.57 -14.93 -19.36
CA VAL A 3 -43.15 -15.32 -19.41
C VAL A 3 -42.46 -14.73 -18.18
N SER A 4 -42.41 -15.54 -17.13
CA SER A 4 -41.39 -15.41 -16.08
C SER A 4 -40.08 -15.91 -16.69
N VAL A 5 -39.11 -15.02 -16.93
CA VAL A 5 -37.75 -15.47 -17.22
C VAL A 5 -37.14 -15.84 -15.86
N ALA A 6 -36.95 -17.13 -15.64
CA ALA A 6 -36.12 -17.60 -14.56
C ALA A 6 -34.70 -17.09 -14.86
N VAL A 7 -34.15 -16.25 -13.99
CA VAL A 7 -32.71 -16.08 -13.93
C VAL A 7 -32.22 -17.36 -13.28
N ASP A 8 -31.95 -18.38 -14.11
CA ASP A 8 -31.08 -19.46 -13.68
C ASP A 8 -29.78 -18.78 -13.27
N ASP A 9 -29.42 -18.98 -12.00
CA ASP A 9 -28.16 -18.60 -11.42
C ASP A 9 -27.09 -19.45 -12.15
N GLU A 10 -26.75 -19.03 -13.38
CA GLU A 10 -25.64 -19.58 -14.15
C GLU A 10 -24.37 -19.14 -13.42
N THR A 11 -24.06 -19.84 -12.33
CA THR A 11 -22.72 -19.94 -11.79
C THR A 11 -21.81 -20.20 -12.99
N ALA A 12 -21.06 -19.19 -13.39
CA ALA A 12 -20.26 -19.15 -14.61
C ALA A 12 -19.29 -20.35 -14.69
N GLY A 13 -19.79 -21.48 -15.17
CA GLY A 13 -19.02 -22.72 -15.33
C GLY A 13 -18.29 -23.23 -14.10
N PHE A 14 -18.69 -22.85 -12.87
CA PHE A 14 -18.05 -23.37 -11.66
C PHE A 14 -18.49 -24.81 -11.40
N ARG A 15 -17.78 -25.74 -12.04
CA ARG A 15 -17.79 -27.14 -11.63
C ARG A 15 -17.22 -27.21 -10.22
N ALA A 16 -18.05 -27.59 -9.24
CA ALA A 16 -17.66 -27.81 -7.83
C ALA A 16 -16.53 -28.84 -7.64
N ASN A 17 -16.15 -29.58 -8.70
CA ASN A 17 -15.02 -30.49 -8.75
C ASN A 17 -14.10 -30.15 -9.93
N ALA A 18 -13.53 -28.95 -9.94
CA ALA A 18 -12.40 -28.63 -10.78
C ALA A 18 -11.16 -29.41 -10.27
N THR A 19 -11.00 -30.66 -10.73
CA THR A 19 -9.78 -31.45 -10.60
C THR A 19 -8.65 -30.85 -11.47
N LYS A 20 -8.24 -29.62 -11.17
CA LYS A 20 -6.83 -29.28 -11.37
C LYS A 20 -6.15 -29.70 -10.09
N THR A 21 -5.48 -30.85 -10.17
CA THR A 21 -4.67 -31.50 -9.13
C THR A 21 -3.41 -30.69 -8.81
N ASN A 22 -3.57 -29.39 -8.60
CA ASN A 22 -2.53 -28.50 -8.11
C ASN A 22 -3.23 -27.56 -7.14
N SER A 23 -3.30 -27.99 -5.88
CA SER A 23 -3.71 -27.16 -4.76
C SER A 23 -2.92 -25.85 -4.76
N LEU A 24 -3.43 -24.80 -4.12
CA LEU A 24 -2.66 -23.59 -3.83
C LEU A 24 -1.30 -23.94 -3.18
N VAL A 25 -1.29 -25.00 -2.37
CA VAL A 25 -0.10 -25.56 -1.74
C VAL A 25 0.87 -26.15 -2.76
N ASP A 26 0.38 -26.86 -3.78
CA ASP A 26 1.24 -27.47 -4.79
C ASP A 26 1.88 -26.41 -5.70
N ARG A 27 1.16 -25.30 -5.96
CA ARG A 27 1.71 -24.13 -6.66
C ARG A 27 2.77 -23.40 -5.84
N LEU A 28 2.59 -23.27 -4.52
CA LEU A 28 3.57 -22.67 -3.63
C LEU A 28 4.85 -23.51 -3.56
N LYS A 29 4.72 -24.84 -3.51
CA LYS A 29 5.86 -25.77 -3.53
C LYS A 29 6.61 -25.78 -4.87
N ALA A 30 5.92 -25.50 -5.97
CA ALA A 30 6.52 -25.42 -7.30
C ALA A 30 7.20 -24.07 -7.59
N ILE A 31 7.14 -23.11 -6.66
CA ILE A 31 7.85 -21.84 -6.82
C ILE A 31 9.35 -22.10 -6.67
N THR A 32 10.13 -21.71 -7.69
CA THR A 32 11.59 -21.78 -7.63
C THR A 32 12.09 -20.52 -6.94
N LEU A 33 12.69 -20.69 -5.77
CA LEU A 33 13.38 -19.60 -5.07
C LEU A 33 14.84 -19.52 -5.55
N PRO A 34 15.39 -18.30 -5.68
CA PRO A 34 16.82 -18.13 -5.95
C PRO A 34 17.64 -18.63 -4.76
N ASP A 35 18.92 -18.93 -5.01
CA ASP A 35 19.84 -19.34 -3.95
C ASP A 35 19.95 -18.23 -2.88
N PRO A 36 19.77 -18.55 -1.59
CA PRO A 36 19.90 -17.57 -0.52
C PRO A 36 21.29 -16.93 -0.47
N ASP A 37 22.35 -17.66 -0.82
CA ASP A 37 23.72 -17.10 -0.80
C ASP A 37 23.92 -16.07 -1.92
N ASP A 38 23.27 -16.27 -3.07
CA ASP A 38 23.33 -15.34 -4.22
C ASP A 38 22.54 -14.05 -3.95
N THR A 39 21.44 -14.13 -3.20
CA THR A 39 20.51 -13.00 -2.98
C THR A 39 20.66 -12.30 -1.64
N ALA A 40 21.37 -12.89 -0.68
CA ALA A 40 21.51 -12.34 0.67
C ALA A 40 22.16 -10.96 0.69
N ASN A 41 23.15 -10.71 -0.18
CA ASN A 41 23.79 -9.39 -0.24
C ASN A 41 22.84 -8.32 -0.80
N ASP A 42 22.14 -8.63 -1.88
CA ASP A 42 21.20 -7.74 -2.52
C ASP A 42 20.04 -7.38 -1.60
N LEU A 43 19.50 -8.38 -0.89
CA LEU A 43 18.42 -8.17 0.07
C LEU A 43 18.87 -7.32 1.26
N ARG A 44 20.09 -7.54 1.79
CA ARG A 44 20.66 -6.68 2.84
C ARG A 44 20.77 -5.23 2.38
N ARG A 45 21.33 -4.98 1.20
CA ARG A 45 21.45 -3.63 0.64
C ARG A 45 20.09 -2.97 0.45
N TYR A 46 19.09 -3.73 0.00
CA TYR A 46 17.73 -3.23 -0.11
C TYR A 46 17.15 -2.82 1.24
N VAL A 47 17.29 -3.66 2.27
CA VAL A 47 16.81 -3.35 3.63
C VAL A 47 17.50 -2.10 4.17
N GLU A 48 18.83 -2.02 4.09
CA GLU A 48 19.59 -0.83 4.54
C GLU A 48 19.16 0.44 3.81
N THR A 49 18.91 0.35 2.50
CA THR A 49 18.45 1.49 1.71
C THR A 49 17.04 1.90 2.10
N LYS A 50 16.16 0.94 2.37
CA LYS A 50 14.80 1.18 2.82
C LYS A 50 14.79 1.83 4.21
N GLU A 51 15.56 1.31 5.16
CA GLU A 51 15.68 1.89 6.50
C GLU A 51 16.17 3.35 6.44
N ARG A 52 17.14 3.63 5.56
CA ARG A 52 17.60 5.00 5.33
C ARG A 52 16.53 5.89 4.68
N ALA A 53 15.72 5.36 3.78
CA ALA A 53 14.61 6.10 3.19
C ALA A 53 13.57 6.45 4.26
N ASP A 54 13.17 5.47 5.08
CA ASP A 54 12.22 5.65 6.17
C ASP A 54 12.75 6.70 7.20
N GLU A 55 14.05 6.71 7.49
CA GLU A 55 14.68 7.75 8.34
C GLU A 55 14.62 9.15 7.71
N LEU A 56 14.83 9.24 6.39
CA LEU A 56 14.77 10.52 5.68
C LEU A 56 13.34 11.05 5.61
N ASP A 57 12.36 10.18 5.36
CA ASP A 57 10.95 10.55 5.35
C ASP A 57 10.52 11.11 6.71
N ALA A 58 10.92 10.47 7.81
CA ALA A 58 10.66 10.98 9.16
C ALA A 58 11.29 12.37 9.42
N LYS A 59 12.49 12.62 8.88
CA LYS A 59 13.16 13.93 8.98
C LYS A 59 12.46 15.00 8.14
N ILE A 60 11.94 14.62 6.98
CA ILE A 60 11.16 15.53 6.12
C ILE A 60 9.89 15.91 6.85
N GLU A 61 9.13 14.96 7.38
CA GLU A 61 7.91 15.23 8.16
C GLU A 61 8.18 16.11 9.41
N GLU A 62 9.32 15.90 10.09
CA GLU A 62 9.72 16.78 11.19
C GLU A 62 10.03 18.20 10.70
N THR A 63 10.74 18.32 9.59
CA THR A 63 11.12 19.61 9.01
C THR A 63 9.90 20.37 8.51
N ASP A 64 8.96 19.71 7.85
CA ASP A 64 7.72 20.32 7.35
C ASP A 64 6.91 20.90 8.52
N ARG A 65 6.74 20.14 9.60
CA ARG A 65 6.07 20.64 10.82
C ARG A 65 6.76 21.86 11.43
N LEU A 66 8.09 21.86 11.46
CA LEU A 66 8.86 23.01 11.97
C LEU A 66 8.73 24.22 11.05
N ILE A 67 8.66 24.01 9.74
CA ILE A 67 8.42 25.09 8.77
C ILE A 67 7.05 25.71 9.03
N ASP A 68 6.01 24.89 9.22
CA ASP A 68 4.65 25.38 9.49
C ASP A 68 4.62 26.20 10.78
N GLU A 69 5.20 25.70 11.87
CA GLU A 69 5.32 26.43 13.15
C GLU A 69 6.03 27.78 12.97
N ILE A 70 7.16 27.80 12.26
CA ILE A 70 7.91 29.03 11.99
C ILE A 70 7.09 30.01 11.16
N VAL A 71 6.33 29.53 10.16
CA VAL A 71 5.48 30.38 9.32
C VAL A 71 4.32 30.95 10.14
N TYR A 72 3.71 30.14 10.99
CA TYR A 72 2.62 30.56 11.88
C TYR A 72 3.09 31.66 12.85
N ASP A 73 4.25 31.48 13.45
CA ASP A 73 4.88 32.47 14.33
C ASP A 73 5.31 33.73 13.58
N LEU A 74 5.87 33.61 12.38
CA LEU A 74 6.37 34.76 11.61
C LEU A 74 5.26 35.74 11.21
N TYR A 75 4.05 35.23 10.99
CA TYR A 75 2.89 36.00 10.55
C TYR A 75 1.84 36.19 11.65
N ASP A 76 2.13 35.78 12.88
CA ASP A 76 1.22 35.85 14.05
C ASP A 76 -0.19 35.29 13.72
N LEU A 77 -0.26 34.16 13.02
CA LEU A 77 -1.55 33.58 12.61
C LEU A 77 -2.35 33.13 13.84
N THR A 78 -3.66 33.39 13.79
CA THR A 78 -4.60 32.86 14.76
C THR A 78 -4.98 31.41 14.44
N ASP A 79 -5.50 30.67 15.43
CA ASP A 79 -5.97 29.28 15.25
C ASP A 79 -6.98 29.14 14.09
N GLU A 80 -7.81 30.17 13.85
CA GLU A 80 -8.79 30.19 12.76
C GLU A 80 -8.12 30.34 11.39
N GLU A 81 -7.09 31.17 11.29
CA GLU A 81 -6.35 31.36 10.04
C GLU A 81 -5.46 30.15 9.73
N ILE A 82 -4.87 29.51 10.75
CA ILE A 82 -4.14 28.24 10.60
C ILE A 82 -5.05 27.16 10.02
N ALA A 83 -6.26 27.00 10.55
CA ALA A 83 -7.21 26.00 10.07
C ALA A 83 -7.55 26.16 8.58
N ILE A 84 -7.68 27.40 8.11
CA ILE A 84 -7.94 27.71 6.70
C ILE A 84 -6.74 27.32 5.82
N VAL A 85 -5.52 27.58 6.29
CA VAL A 85 -4.28 27.22 5.56
C VAL A 85 -4.14 25.71 5.46
N GLU A 86 -4.33 24.98 6.57
CA GLU A 86 -4.26 23.52 6.62
C GLU A 86 -5.32 22.87 5.71
N GLU A 87 -6.56 23.39 5.69
CA GLU A 87 -7.61 22.91 4.78
C GLU A 87 -7.23 23.12 3.31
N ALA A 88 -6.55 24.23 2.98
CA ALA A 88 -6.13 24.54 1.63
C ALA A 88 -4.94 23.70 1.14
N VAL A 89 -4.12 23.15 2.05
CA VAL A 89 -2.91 22.38 1.73
C VAL A 89 -3.15 20.86 1.73
N ALA A 90 -4.24 20.38 2.34
CA ALA A 90 -4.56 18.96 2.50
C ALA A 90 -4.98 18.19 1.21
N GLU A 91 -4.68 18.68 0.00
CA GLU A 91 -5.05 18.08 -1.31
C GLU A 91 -3.89 17.35 -2.01
#